data_AF-A0A1Y6BE12-F1
#
_entry.id   AF-A0A1Y6BE12-F1
#
_cell.length_a   1.000
_cell.length_b   1.000
_cell.length_c   1.000
_cell.angle_alpha   90.00
_cell.angle_beta   90.00
_cell.angle_gamma   90.00
#
_symmetry.space_group_name_H-M   'P 1'
#
loop_
_entity.id
_entity.type
_entity.pdbx_description
1 polymer ?
#
loop_
_entity_poly.entity_id
_entity_poly.type
_entity_poly.pdbx_seq_one_letter_code
_entity_poly.pdbx_strand_id
1 'polypeptide(L)'
;MVSAPKKSSKKDPFKTKKSRTESVQVSDTVEPPAEIKEAIDHFRDAQEQAKHFEAEATVHKDAIMEFASGEFCKRSQSGLDKSYKILGDESMVTYVVMDSSAGLTEDELDMIRDRWGEDAAEELVVRDYRSIRFDPKVLEANYDAVVDALQTLPEEVLENLFKPMLMKAAPGALERAKKHVKSADELSDLIRDLKLKHYIR
;
A
#
# COMPACT_ATOMS: atom_id res chain seq x y z
N MET A 1 9.92 71.02 -34.96
CA MET A 1 9.25 69.76 -34.62
C MET A 1 10.27 68.64 -34.67
N VAL A 2 10.73 68.15 -33.52
CA VAL A 2 11.58 66.96 -33.38
C VAL A 2 10.99 66.18 -32.21
N SER A 3 10.37 65.03 -32.48
CA SER A 3 9.85 64.14 -31.44
C SER A 3 10.94 63.15 -31.02
N ALA A 4 11.28 63.17 -29.73
CA ALA A 4 12.26 62.27 -29.14
C ALA A 4 11.78 60.80 -29.13
N PRO A 5 12.69 59.81 -29.27
CA PRO A 5 12.31 58.41 -29.17
C PRO A 5 12.01 58.01 -27.72
N LYS A 6 10.85 57.38 -27.50
CA LYS A 6 10.43 56.81 -26.22
C LYS A 6 11.41 55.72 -25.77
N LYS A 7 12.05 55.91 -24.61
CA LYS A 7 12.82 54.86 -23.90
C LYS A 7 11.91 53.65 -23.65
N SER A 8 12.27 52.51 -24.23
CA SER A 8 11.69 51.22 -23.85
C SER A 8 12.15 50.88 -22.43
N SER A 9 11.22 50.83 -21.49
CA SER A 9 11.49 50.27 -20.17
C SER A 9 11.72 48.76 -20.34
N LYS A 10 12.92 48.29 -19.98
CA LYS A 10 13.22 46.86 -19.88
C LYS A 10 12.20 46.23 -18.92
N LYS A 11 11.34 45.33 -19.43
CA LYS A 11 10.52 44.45 -18.60
C LYS A 11 11.49 43.56 -17.82
N ASP A 12 11.45 43.68 -16.50
CA ASP A 12 12.20 42.84 -15.58
C ASP A 12 11.72 41.37 -15.72
N PRO A 13 12.57 40.45 -16.17
CA PRO A 13 12.18 39.05 -16.39
C PRO A 13 11.83 38.32 -15.08
N PHE A 14 12.11 38.92 -13.92
CA PHE A 14 11.81 38.33 -12.61
C PHE A 14 10.50 38.81 -11.98
N LYS A 15 9.76 39.73 -12.63
CA LYS A 15 8.41 40.12 -12.21
C LYS A 15 7.35 39.42 -13.06
N THR A 16 7.27 38.10 -12.94
CA THR A 16 6.06 37.38 -13.32
C THR A 16 4.99 37.69 -12.27
N LYS A 17 3.91 38.34 -12.70
CA LYS A 17 2.65 38.34 -11.93
C LYS A 17 2.38 36.86 -11.63
N LYS A 18 2.34 36.48 -10.35
CA LYS A 18 1.87 35.17 -9.91
C LYS A 18 0.43 35.03 -10.38
N SER A 19 0.22 34.56 -11.62
CA SER A 19 -0.95 33.79 -11.96
C SER A 19 -0.84 32.56 -11.06
N ARG A 20 -1.44 32.67 -9.87
CA ARG A 20 -1.85 31.51 -9.09
C ARG A 20 -2.88 30.83 -9.97
N THR A 21 -2.40 30.01 -10.90
CA THR A 21 -3.17 28.90 -11.42
C THR A 21 -3.65 28.22 -10.16
N GLU A 22 -4.95 28.26 -9.91
CA GLU A 22 -5.53 27.40 -8.89
C GLU A 22 -5.07 26.00 -9.25
N SER A 23 -4.12 25.48 -8.47
CA SER A 23 -3.92 24.05 -8.41
C SER A 23 -5.30 23.52 -8.07
N VAL A 24 -5.95 22.87 -9.02
CA VAL A 24 -7.09 22.03 -8.73
C VAL A 24 -6.58 21.10 -7.63
N GLN A 25 -6.94 21.41 -6.39
CA GLN A 25 -6.77 20.49 -5.28
C GLN A 25 -7.74 19.38 -5.63
N VAL A 26 -7.23 18.35 -6.32
CA VAL A 26 -7.86 17.04 -6.28
C VAL A 26 -7.83 16.71 -4.79
N SER A 27 -8.95 16.93 -4.10
CA SER A 27 -8.99 16.68 -2.68
C SER A 27 -8.79 15.18 -2.52
N ASP A 28 -7.69 14.78 -1.89
CA ASP A 28 -7.45 13.41 -1.43
C ASP A 28 -8.39 13.04 -0.27
N THR A 29 -9.64 13.48 -0.34
CA THR A 29 -10.67 13.36 0.68
C THR A 29 -11.92 12.79 0.02
N VAL A 30 -12.48 11.76 0.64
CA VAL A 30 -13.70 11.08 0.22
C VAL A 30 -14.78 11.29 1.26
N GLU A 31 -15.98 11.65 0.80
CA GLU A 31 -17.18 11.66 1.62
C GLU A 31 -17.89 10.30 1.48
N PRO A 32 -17.94 9.49 2.55
CA PRO A 32 -18.58 8.19 2.51
C PRO A 32 -20.10 8.30 2.81
N PRO A 33 -20.86 7.21 2.65
CA PRO A 33 -22.26 7.14 3.09
C PRO A 33 -22.43 7.40 4.59
N ALA A 34 -23.64 7.81 5.00
CA ALA A 34 -23.94 8.18 6.39
C ALA A 34 -23.53 7.11 7.41
N GLU A 35 -23.79 5.83 7.14
CA GLU A 35 -23.42 4.72 8.02
C GLU A 35 -21.91 4.64 8.28
N ILE A 36 -21.08 4.96 7.28
CA ILE A 36 -19.62 4.97 7.43
C ILE A 36 -19.15 6.24 8.13
N LYS A 37 -19.85 7.37 7.95
CA LYS A 37 -19.54 8.60 8.69
C LYS A 37 -19.73 8.41 10.19
N GLU A 38 -20.88 7.86 10.57
CA GLU A 38 -21.19 7.49 11.95
C GLU A 38 -20.17 6.47 12.49
N ALA A 39 -19.81 5.47 11.69
CA ALA A 39 -18.79 4.49 12.09
C ALA A 39 -17.41 5.13 12.33
N ILE A 40 -17.02 6.13 11.55
CA ILE A 40 -15.75 6.87 11.74
C ILE A 40 -15.74 7.60 13.09
N ASP A 41 -16.83 8.28 13.40
CA ASP A 41 -16.95 9.03 14.65
C ASP A 41 -16.98 8.07 15.86
N HIS A 42 -17.77 6.99 15.78
CA HIS A 42 -17.77 5.93 16.81
C HIS A 42 -16.41 5.23 16.96
N PHE A 43 -15.68 5.02 15.86
CA PHE A 43 -14.34 4.46 15.91
C PHE A 43 -13.36 5.38 16.65
N ARG A 44 -13.44 6.70 16.42
CA ARG A 44 -12.60 7.69 17.13
C ARG A 44 -12.97 7.77 18.61
N ASP A 45 -14.26 7.80 18.94
CA ASP A 45 -14.72 7.79 20.33
C ASP A 45 -14.25 6.53 21.08
N ALA A 46 -14.33 5.36 20.44
CA ALA A 46 -13.87 4.12 21.02
C ALA A 46 -12.33 4.08 21.18
N GLN A 47 -11.57 4.68 20.25
CA GLN A 47 -10.11 4.85 20.39
C GLN A 47 -9.74 5.72 21.59
N GLU A 48 -10.49 6.78 21.87
CA GLU A 48 -10.25 7.65 23.03
C GLU A 48 -10.54 6.94 24.36
N GLN A 49 -11.48 6.00 24.36
CA GLN A 49 -11.89 5.25 25.55
C GLN A 49 -11.08 3.96 25.78
N ALA A 50 -10.25 3.55 24.80
CA ALA A 50 -9.10 2.63 24.74
C ALA A 50 -9.09 1.27 25.48
N LYS A 51 -9.89 1.04 26.53
CA LYS A 51 -9.85 -0.18 27.38
C LYS A 51 -11.18 -0.90 27.51
N HIS A 52 -12.30 -0.25 27.20
CA HIS A 52 -13.64 -0.81 27.45
C HIS A 52 -14.38 -1.25 26.18
N PHE A 53 -13.93 -0.85 24.99
CA PHE A 53 -14.70 -0.96 23.74
C PHE A 53 -13.89 -1.57 22.58
N GLU A 54 -12.89 -2.40 22.83
CA GLU A 54 -12.05 -2.99 21.77
C GLU A 54 -12.87 -3.79 20.73
N ALA A 55 -13.92 -4.48 21.15
CA ALA A 55 -14.81 -5.22 20.26
C ALA A 55 -15.64 -4.29 19.36
N GLU A 56 -16.22 -3.23 19.93
CA GLU A 56 -17.01 -2.24 19.17
C GLU A 56 -16.13 -1.43 18.22
N ALA A 57 -14.93 -1.03 18.66
CA ALA A 57 -13.94 -0.39 17.80
C ALA A 57 -13.54 -1.28 16.60
N THR A 58 -13.50 -2.61 16.79
CA THR A 58 -13.20 -3.54 15.70
C THR A 58 -14.32 -3.58 14.66
N VAL A 59 -15.59 -3.61 15.10
CA VAL A 59 -16.75 -3.58 14.20
C VAL A 59 -16.75 -2.30 13.33
N HIS A 60 -16.57 -1.14 13.95
CA HIS A 60 -16.52 0.12 13.20
C HIS A 60 -15.31 0.18 12.26
N LYS A 61 -14.15 -0.28 12.72
CA LYS A 61 -12.94 -0.35 11.89
C LYS A 61 -13.15 -1.22 10.65
N ASP A 62 -13.76 -2.40 10.80
CA ASP A 62 -13.98 -3.33 9.69
C ASP A 62 -14.92 -2.72 8.64
N ALA A 63 -16.01 -2.07 9.07
CA ALA A 63 -16.93 -1.37 8.17
C ALA A 63 -16.22 -0.25 7.37
N ILE A 64 -15.38 0.54 8.05
CA ILE A 64 -14.60 1.61 7.38
C ILE A 64 -13.57 0.99 6.43
N MET A 65 -12.89 -0.08 6.83
CA MET A 65 -11.88 -0.77 6.00
C MET A 65 -12.49 -1.36 4.73
N GLU A 66 -13.68 -1.96 4.82
CA GLU A 66 -14.38 -2.53 3.67
C GLU A 66 -14.75 -1.45 2.65
N PHE A 67 -15.40 -0.37 3.11
CA PHE A 67 -15.71 0.78 2.26
C PHE A 67 -14.44 1.36 1.63
N ALA A 68 -13.41 1.59 2.45
CA ALA A 68 -12.16 2.20 2.00
C ALA A 68 -11.42 1.32 1.00
N SER A 69 -11.39 0.00 1.20
CA SER A 69 -10.75 -0.91 0.24
C SER A 69 -11.45 -0.89 -1.12
N GLY A 70 -12.79 -0.93 -1.14
CA GLY A 70 -13.55 -0.86 -2.38
C GLY A 70 -13.36 0.46 -3.12
N GLU A 71 -13.39 1.58 -2.39
CA GLU A 71 -13.16 2.91 -2.96
C GLU A 71 -11.72 3.07 -3.45
N PHE A 72 -10.74 2.55 -2.70
CA PHE A 72 -9.35 2.51 -3.12
C PHE A 72 -9.17 1.77 -4.45
N CYS A 73 -9.80 0.61 -4.62
CA CYS A 73 -9.68 -0.15 -5.87
C CYS A 73 -10.20 0.63 -7.08
N LYS A 74 -11.33 1.33 -6.94
CA LYS A 74 -11.90 2.22 -7.98
C LYS A 74 -10.96 3.39 -8.31
N ARG A 75 -10.44 4.05 -7.27
CA ARG A 75 -9.50 5.17 -7.39
C ARG A 75 -8.19 4.73 -8.04
N SER A 76 -7.67 3.57 -7.65
CA SER A 76 -6.43 2.99 -8.14
C SER A 76 -6.50 2.66 -9.64
N GLN A 77 -7.63 2.13 -10.13
CA GLN A 77 -7.88 1.95 -11.56
C GLN A 77 -7.87 3.28 -12.35
N SER A 78 -8.22 4.38 -11.69
CA SER A 78 -8.19 5.73 -12.26
C SER A 78 -6.82 6.43 -12.11
N GLY A 79 -5.80 5.71 -11.62
CA GLY A 79 -4.45 6.26 -11.41
C GLY A 79 -4.26 7.01 -10.09
N LEU A 80 -5.21 6.91 -9.16
CA LEU A 80 -5.12 7.47 -7.81
C LEU A 80 -4.81 6.34 -6.81
N ASP A 81 -3.54 5.94 -6.77
CA ASP A 81 -3.00 4.80 -6.01
C ASP A 81 -2.49 5.16 -4.61
N LYS A 82 -2.72 6.40 -4.16
CA LYS A 82 -2.20 6.92 -2.89
C LYS A 82 -3.22 6.84 -1.75
N SER A 83 -2.69 6.83 -0.53
CA SER A 83 -3.44 7.04 0.71
C SER A 83 -4.32 8.29 0.63
N TYR A 84 -5.53 8.21 1.17
CA TYR A 84 -6.51 9.29 1.13
C TYR A 84 -7.30 9.35 2.44
N LYS A 85 -8.00 10.47 2.65
CA LYS A 85 -8.79 10.74 3.85
C LYS A 85 -10.25 10.40 3.63
N ILE A 86 -10.91 9.96 4.69
CA ILE A 86 -12.34 9.67 4.72
C ILE A 86 -12.95 10.53 5.82
N LEU A 87 -13.97 11.29 5.48
CA LEU A 87 -14.65 12.21 6.41
C LEU A 87 -15.77 11.49 7.16
N GLY A 88 -15.75 11.60 8.48
CA GLY A 88 -16.93 11.42 9.35
C GLY A 88 -17.78 12.69 9.37
N ASP A 89 -18.78 12.73 10.24
CA ASP A 89 -19.58 13.94 10.45
C ASP A 89 -18.82 14.94 11.33
N GLU A 90 -18.11 14.44 12.35
CA GLU A 90 -17.33 15.27 13.27
C GLU A 90 -15.81 15.00 13.19
N SER A 91 -15.40 13.83 12.72
CA SER A 91 -14.01 13.41 12.70
C SER A 91 -13.52 12.97 11.31
N MET A 92 -12.26 12.54 11.23
CA MET A 92 -11.70 11.99 10.00
C MET A 92 -10.69 10.89 10.27
N VAL A 93 -10.54 10.02 9.28
CA VAL A 93 -9.53 8.96 9.26
C VAL A 93 -8.74 8.98 7.96
N THR A 94 -7.51 8.48 8.00
CA THR A 94 -6.69 8.31 6.80
C THR A 94 -6.59 6.83 6.46
N TYR A 95 -7.02 6.47 5.25
CA TYR A 95 -6.76 5.14 4.70
C TYR A 95 -5.33 5.10 4.16
N VAL A 96 -4.50 4.26 4.76
CA VAL A 96 -3.09 4.13 4.42
C VAL A 96 -2.87 2.84 3.64
N VAL A 97 -2.26 3.00 2.47
CA VAL A 97 -1.87 1.89 1.60
C VAL A 97 -0.37 1.68 1.72
N MET A 98 0.02 0.45 2.05
CA MET A 98 1.42 0.04 1.99
C MET A 98 1.61 -1.01 0.90
N ASP A 99 2.57 -0.75 0.02
CA ASP A 99 3.07 -1.70 -0.96
C ASP A 99 4.00 -2.73 -0.29
N SER A 100 3.48 -3.40 0.73
CA SER A 100 4.12 -4.49 1.44
C SER A 100 3.05 -5.47 1.86
N SER A 101 3.26 -6.76 1.61
CA SER A 101 2.34 -7.78 2.08
C SER A 101 2.74 -8.39 3.42
N ALA A 102 1.81 -9.11 4.04
CA ALA A 102 2.16 -10.17 4.98
C ALA A 102 2.85 -11.35 4.26
N GLY A 103 3.39 -12.28 5.04
CA GLY A 103 3.92 -13.53 4.49
C GLY A 103 2.81 -14.39 3.89
N LEU A 104 3.12 -14.99 2.74
CA LEU A 104 2.26 -15.93 2.02
C LEU A 104 2.80 -17.36 2.21
N THR A 105 1.88 -18.31 2.38
CA THR A 105 2.19 -19.75 2.43
C THR A 105 2.20 -20.37 1.03
N GLU A 106 2.70 -21.61 0.89
CA GLU A 106 2.61 -22.36 -0.37
C GLU A 106 1.17 -22.61 -0.79
N ASP A 107 0.29 -22.98 0.15
CA ASP A 107 -1.14 -23.11 -0.12
C ASP A 107 -1.76 -21.80 -0.67
N GLU A 108 -1.32 -20.65 -0.17
CA GLU A 108 -1.79 -19.34 -0.65
C GLU A 108 -1.25 -18.99 -2.04
N LEU A 109 -0.01 -19.38 -2.34
CA LEU A 109 0.53 -19.26 -3.69
C LEU A 109 -0.26 -20.13 -4.67
N ASP A 110 -0.59 -21.37 -4.29
CA ASP A 110 -1.34 -22.28 -5.14
C ASP A 110 -2.77 -21.79 -5.35
N MET A 111 -3.43 -21.22 -4.32
CA MET A 111 -4.70 -20.52 -4.49
C MET A 111 -4.59 -19.35 -5.48
N ILE A 112 -3.49 -18.59 -5.44
CA ILE A 112 -3.28 -17.47 -6.37
C ILE A 112 -3.11 -18.00 -7.80
N ARG A 113 -2.35 -19.10 -8.00
CA ARG A 113 -2.19 -19.76 -9.30
C ARG A 113 -3.52 -20.24 -9.87
N ASP A 114 -4.30 -20.94 -9.05
CA ASP A 114 -5.57 -21.52 -9.46
C ASP A 114 -6.60 -20.44 -9.84
N ARG A 115 -6.63 -19.34 -9.07
CA ARG A 115 -7.63 -18.28 -9.23
C ARG A 115 -7.25 -17.24 -10.27
N TRP A 116 -5.99 -16.83 -10.30
CA TRP A 116 -5.50 -15.69 -11.09
C TRP A 116 -4.56 -16.10 -12.24
N GLY A 117 -4.12 -17.36 -12.28
CA GLY A 117 -3.24 -17.91 -13.30
C GLY A 117 -1.76 -17.91 -12.88
N GLU A 118 -0.97 -18.76 -13.55
CA GLU A 118 0.46 -18.92 -13.27
C GLU A 118 1.23 -17.61 -13.52
N ASP A 119 0.91 -16.89 -14.60
CA ASP A 119 1.55 -15.60 -14.93
C ASP A 119 1.38 -14.56 -13.81
N ALA A 120 0.21 -14.53 -13.17
CA ALA A 120 -0.07 -13.65 -12.05
C ALA A 120 0.74 -14.06 -10.82
N ALA A 121 0.78 -15.36 -10.51
CA ALA A 121 1.57 -15.89 -9.39
C ALA A 121 3.06 -15.55 -9.53
N GLU A 122 3.65 -15.73 -10.72
CA GLU A 122 5.05 -15.43 -10.99
C GLU A 122 5.37 -13.92 -10.96
N GLU A 123 4.47 -13.06 -11.48
CA GLU A 123 4.71 -11.61 -11.52
C GLU A 123 4.47 -10.93 -10.16
N LEU A 124 3.51 -11.45 -9.39
CA LEU A 124 3.00 -10.82 -8.17
C LEU A 124 3.57 -11.40 -6.89
N VAL A 125 4.09 -12.64 -6.89
CA VAL A 125 4.64 -13.27 -5.69
C VAL A 125 6.14 -13.48 -5.85
N VAL A 126 6.90 -13.02 -4.86
CA VAL A 126 8.35 -13.22 -4.80
C VAL A 126 8.74 -13.91 -3.50
N ARG A 127 9.79 -14.71 -3.56
CA ARG A 127 10.42 -15.28 -2.36
C ARG A 127 11.12 -14.17 -1.59
N ASP A 128 10.79 -13.98 -0.31
CA ASP A 128 11.46 -12.99 0.53
C ASP A 128 12.77 -13.53 1.11
N TYR A 129 13.84 -13.39 0.35
CA TYR A 129 15.19 -13.73 0.80
C TYR A 129 15.66 -12.86 2.00
N ARG A 130 14.97 -11.75 2.31
CA ARG A 130 15.31 -10.87 3.46
C ARG A 130 14.68 -11.33 4.78
N SER A 131 13.83 -12.35 4.74
CA SER A 131 13.22 -12.93 5.95
C SER A 131 14.25 -13.70 6.79
N ILE A 132 15.33 -14.19 6.16
CA ILE A 132 16.47 -14.79 6.83
C ILE A 132 17.40 -13.69 7.31
N ARG A 133 17.13 -13.18 8.51
CA ARG A 133 18.00 -12.22 9.17
C ARG A 133 19.01 -12.97 10.02
N PHE A 134 20.23 -13.12 9.51
CA PHE A 134 21.37 -13.34 10.40
C PHE A 134 21.70 -12.01 11.09
N ASP A 135 22.00 -12.06 12.38
CA ASP A 135 22.61 -10.89 13.04
C ASP A 135 23.93 -10.58 12.31
N PRO A 136 24.14 -9.35 11.82
CA PRO A 136 25.31 -9.03 11.00
C PRO A 136 26.64 -9.32 11.69
N LYS A 137 26.72 -9.10 13.01
CA LYS A 137 27.95 -9.35 13.78
C LYS A 137 28.19 -10.84 13.99
N VAL A 138 27.12 -11.61 14.15
CA VAL A 138 27.19 -13.07 14.28
C VAL A 138 27.56 -13.70 12.94
N LEU A 139 26.98 -13.22 11.83
CA LEU A 139 27.32 -13.69 10.50
C LEU A 139 28.76 -13.36 10.14
N GLU A 140 29.23 -12.13 10.42
CA GLU A 140 30.61 -11.73 10.15
C GLU A 140 31.62 -12.53 10.96
N ALA A 141 31.34 -12.78 12.24
CA ALA A 141 32.23 -13.56 13.10
C ALA A 141 32.25 -15.06 12.79
N ASN A 142 31.22 -15.59 12.11
CA ASN A 142 31.05 -17.03 11.86
C ASN A 142 30.82 -17.33 10.37
N TYR A 143 31.22 -16.42 9.47
CA TYR A 143 30.87 -16.50 8.05
C TYR A 143 31.34 -17.82 7.44
N ASP A 144 32.61 -18.17 7.66
CA ASP A 144 33.21 -19.40 7.13
C ASP A 144 32.52 -20.65 7.68
N ALA A 145 32.17 -20.66 8.97
CA ALA A 145 31.47 -21.77 9.60
C ALA A 145 30.02 -21.93 9.07
N VAL A 146 29.34 -20.82 8.77
CA VAL A 146 28.00 -20.86 8.15
C VAL A 146 28.09 -21.35 6.71
N VAL A 147 29.09 -20.92 5.95
CA VAL A 147 29.31 -21.36 4.57
C VAL A 147 29.66 -22.86 4.52
N ASP A 148 30.58 -23.32 5.37
CA ASP A 148 30.96 -24.74 5.47
C ASP A 148 29.77 -25.60 5.92
N ALA A 149 28.97 -25.12 6.89
CA ALA A 149 27.75 -25.80 7.29
C ALA A 149 26.74 -25.91 6.14
N LEU A 150 26.53 -24.84 5.37
CA LEU A 150 25.64 -24.87 4.21
C LEU A 150 26.15 -25.78 3.08
N GLN A 151 27.47 -25.94 2.90
CA GLN A 151 28.04 -26.81 1.87
C GLN A 151 27.99 -28.30 2.21
N THR A 152 27.84 -28.65 3.48
CA THR A 152 27.81 -30.04 3.96
C THR A 152 26.40 -30.60 4.14
N LEU A 153 25.38 -29.75 4.07
CA LEU A 153 23.99 -30.16 4.19
C LEU A 153 23.50 -30.86 2.92
N PRO A 154 22.70 -31.94 3.04
CA PRO A 154 22.05 -32.57 1.90
C PRO A 154 21.18 -31.56 1.13
N GLU A 155 21.10 -31.72 -0.19
CA GLU A 155 20.32 -30.84 -1.09
C GLU A 155 18.86 -30.69 -0.63
N GLU A 156 18.23 -31.78 -0.22
CA GLU A 156 16.87 -31.79 0.34
C GLU A 156 16.74 -30.95 1.63
N VAL A 157 17.78 -30.92 2.47
CA VAL A 157 17.81 -30.12 3.71
C VAL A 157 18.06 -28.65 3.39
N LEU A 158 18.90 -28.33 2.41
CA LEU A 158 19.11 -26.96 1.94
C LEU A 158 17.83 -26.38 1.31
N GLU A 159 17.15 -27.18 0.49
CA GLU A 159 15.84 -26.81 -0.05
C GLU A 159 14.83 -26.56 1.08
N ASN A 160 14.79 -27.42 2.11
CA ASN A 160 13.87 -27.28 3.23
C ASN A 160 14.25 -26.19 4.24
N LEU A 161 15.54 -25.85 4.40
CA LEU A 161 16.02 -24.76 5.26
C LEU A 161 15.46 -23.40 4.81
N PHE A 162 15.19 -23.32 3.51
CA PHE A 162 14.70 -22.15 2.82
C PHE A 162 13.24 -22.29 2.35
N LYS A 163 12.57 -23.46 2.48
CA LYS A 163 11.12 -23.59 2.24
C LYS A 163 10.22 -22.78 3.17
N PRO A 164 10.55 -22.49 4.44
CA PRO A 164 9.81 -21.49 5.20
C PRO A 164 10.18 -20.06 4.81
N MET A 165 10.89 -19.83 3.68
CA MET A 165 11.05 -18.47 3.14
C MET A 165 9.66 -17.91 2.88
N LEU A 166 9.29 -16.96 3.73
CA LEU A 166 8.05 -16.21 3.59
C LEU A 166 7.99 -15.67 2.17
N MET A 167 6.98 -16.10 1.42
CA MET A 167 6.66 -15.45 0.16
C MET A 167 5.96 -14.15 0.46
N LYS A 168 6.06 -13.19 -0.44
CA LYS A 168 5.38 -11.91 -0.30
C LYS A 168 5.02 -11.35 -1.66
N ALA A 169 4.13 -10.38 -1.65
CA ALA A 169 3.84 -9.59 -2.83
C ALA A 169 5.12 -8.90 -3.35
N ALA A 170 5.29 -8.94 -4.66
CA ALA A 170 6.37 -8.27 -5.36
C ALA A 170 6.32 -6.75 -5.10
N PRO A 171 7.46 -6.04 -5.17
CA PRO A 171 7.44 -4.58 -5.17
C PRO A 171 6.60 -4.04 -6.33
N GLY A 172 5.71 -3.11 -6.05
CA GLY A 172 4.73 -2.59 -6.99
C GLY A 172 3.64 -3.59 -7.34
N ALA A 173 3.35 -4.56 -6.47
CA ALA A 173 2.36 -5.62 -6.72
C ALA A 173 0.99 -5.03 -7.05
N LEU A 174 0.60 -3.91 -6.43
CA LEU A 174 -0.66 -3.24 -6.75
C LEU A 174 -0.75 -2.83 -8.23
N GLU A 175 0.27 -2.17 -8.76
CA GLU A 175 0.27 -1.72 -10.16
C GLU A 175 0.33 -2.89 -11.13
N ARG A 176 1.04 -3.97 -10.76
CA ARG A 176 1.10 -5.19 -11.56
C ARG A 176 -0.24 -5.93 -11.53
N ALA A 177 -0.88 -6.00 -10.38
CA ALA A 177 -2.16 -6.67 -10.17
C ALA A 177 -3.25 -6.12 -11.10
N LYS A 178 -3.24 -4.82 -11.39
CA LYS A 178 -4.17 -4.17 -12.34
C LYS A 178 -4.16 -4.79 -13.74
N LYS A 179 -3.07 -5.43 -14.17
CA LYS A 179 -2.99 -6.10 -15.48
C LYS A 179 -3.74 -7.43 -15.51
N HIS A 180 -3.93 -8.04 -14.34
CA HIS A 180 -4.48 -9.39 -14.16
C HIS A 180 -5.96 -9.38 -13.79
N VAL A 181 -6.55 -8.20 -13.60
CA VAL A 181 -7.94 -8.02 -13.18
C VAL A 181 -8.69 -7.08 -14.12
N LYS A 182 -10.00 -7.28 -14.25
CA LYS A 182 -10.88 -6.51 -15.14
C LYS A 182 -11.79 -5.54 -14.38
N SER A 183 -12.00 -5.75 -13.09
CA SER A 183 -12.88 -4.95 -12.26
C SER A 183 -12.22 -4.52 -10.95
N ALA A 184 -12.79 -3.50 -10.30
CA ALA A 184 -12.32 -3.04 -9.00
C ALA A 184 -12.55 -4.10 -7.90
N ASP A 185 -13.60 -4.92 -8.05
CA ASP A 185 -13.91 -6.00 -7.11
C ASP A 185 -12.87 -7.13 -7.22
N GLU A 186 -12.49 -7.50 -8.45
CA GLU A 186 -11.40 -8.45 -8.69
C GLU A 186 -10.07 -7.92 -8.16
N LEU A 187 -9.80 -6.61 -8.32
CA LEU A 187 -8.61 -5.99 -7.75
C LEU A 187 -8.61 -6.09 -6.21
N SER A 188 -9.74 -5.83 -5.57
CA SER A 188 -9.90 -5.93 -4.12
C SER A 188 -9.63 -7.36 -3.63
N ASP A 189 -10.19 -8.35 -4.32
CA ASP A 189 -9.95 -9.76 -4.02
C ASP A 189 -8.47 -10.15 -4.19
N LEU A 190 -7.83 -9.73 -5.28
CA LEU A 190 -6.41 -10.04 -5.53
C LEU A 190 -5.50 -9.35 -4.50
N ILE A 191 -5.79 -8.12 -4.10
CA ILE A 191 -5.08 -7.40 -3.03
C ILE A 191 -5.18 -8.16 -1.71
N ARG A 192 -6.37 -8.72 -1.40
CA ARG A 192 -6.60 -9.53 -0.20
C ARG A 192 -5.84 -10.85 -0.27
N ASP A 193 -5.88 -11.53 -1.40
CA ASP A 193 -5.17 -12.80 -1.61
C ASP A 193 -3.64 -12.59 -1.51
N LEU A 194 -3.13 -11.47 -2.02
CA LEU A 194 -1.72 -11.04 -1.86
C LEU A 194 -1.40 -10.51 -0.46
N LYS A 195 -2.40 -10.37 0.43
CA LYS A 195 -2.28 -9.80 1.78
C LYS A 195 -1.54 -8.46 1.84
N LEU A 196 -1.80 -7.57 0.88
CA LEU A 196 -1.25 -6.22 0.91
C LEU A 196 -1.75 -5.47 2.15
N LYS A 197 -0.84 -4.80 2.85
CA LYS A 197 -1.13 -4.18 4.16
C LYS A 197 -1.81 -2.84 3.97
N HIS A 198 -3.10 -2.80 4.22
CA HIS A 198 -3.87 -1.57 4.30
C HIS A 198 -4.35 -1.37 5.73
N TYR A 199 -4.39 -0.12 6.21
CA TYR A 199 -4.90 0.19 7.55
C TYR A 199 -5.43 1.60 7.64
N ILE A 200 -6.26 1.83 8.65
CA ILE A 200 -6.78 3.15 8.99
C ILE A 200 -5.94 3.78 10.09
N ARG A 201 -5.65 5.07 9.93
CA ARG A 201 -4.97 5.92 10.92
C ARG A 201 -5.84 7.09 11.36
#